data_AF-A0ABD5Q665-F1
#
_entry.id   AF-A0ABD5Q665-F1
#
_cell.length_a   1.000
_cell.length_b   1.000
_cell.length_c   1.000
_cell.angle_alpha   90.00
_cell.angle_beta   90.00
_cell.angle_gamma   90.00
#
_symmetry.space_group_name_H-M   'P 1'
#
loop_
_entity.id
_entity.type
_entity.pdbx_description
1 polymer ?
#
loop_
_entity_poly.entity_id
_entity_poly.type
_entity_poly.pdbx_seq_one_letter_code
_entity_poly.pdbx_strand_id
1 'polypeptide(L)'
;MYDRILVPTDGSEQSPVATHALNVAELCDATVHALYVVDEKALDYQPSEAGREETRAARESEGEAALASIEAAAEDRGVEVVTAIEEGTPAETIVEYADEQDAEMVVMGTHGRSGVDRYVLGSVTEQVVRTSEVPVLTVNLARQRRAVRDDETAIERARQVLADEGHEVADVPEEPYRESNTWLVRAVTADGDTFNVHIDAASGESRVAQIRSE
;
A
#
# COMPACT_ATOMS: atom_id res chain seq x y z
N MET A 1 17.94 18.15 -8.28
CA MET A 1 17.43 16.99 -7.51
C MET A 1 15.94 16.93 -7.84
N TYR A 2 15.11 16.10 -7.22
CA TYR A 2 13.66 16.24 -7.41
C TYR A 2 13.17 17.35 -6.47
N ASP A 3 12.56 18.39 -7.01
CA ASP A 3 11.98 19.52 -6.28
C ASP A 3 10.46 19.36 -6.15
N ARG A 4 9.81 18.61 -7.06
CA ARG A 4 8.36 18.30 -7.01
C ARG A 4 8.07 16.82 -7.26
N ILE A 5 7.33 16.22 -6.34
CA ILE A 5 6.96 14.80 -6.37
C ILE A 5 5.45 14.65 -6.36
N LEU A 6 4.88 14.03 -7.40
CA LEU A 6 3.45 13.73 -7.49
C LEU A 6 3.13 12.38 -6.83
N VAL A 7 2.10 12.37 -5.98
CA VAL A 7 1.56 11.19 -5.30
C VAL A 7 0.07 11.09 -5.62
N PRO A 8 -0.32 10.35 -6.68
CA PRO A 8 -1.72 10.08 -6.93
C PRO A 8 -2.27 9.06 -5.94
N THR A 9 -3.49 9.28 -5.46
CA THR A 9 -4.19 8.44 -4.50
C THR A 9 -5.60 8.10 -4.98
N ASP A 10 -6.05 6.87 -4.74
CA ASP A 10 -7.42 6.40 -5.02
C ASP A 10 -8.26 6.20 -3.74
N GLY A 11 -7.79 6.77 -2.62
CA GLY A 11 -8.41 6.63 -1.30
C GLY A 11 -8.27 5.26 -0.65
N SER A 12 -7.56 4.31 -1.29
CA SER A 12 -7.13 3.09 -0.61
C SER A 12 -6.00 3.37 0.38
N GLU A 13 -5.78 2.42 1.30
CA GLU A 13 -4.72 2.49 2.32
C GLU A 13 -3.33 2.55 1.65
N GLN A 14 -2.82 3.77 1.48
CA GLN A 14 -1.59 4.06 0.74
C GLN A 14 -0.45 4.55 1.64
N SER A 15 -0.52 4.26 2.94
CA SER A 15 0.54 4.56 3.91
C SER A 15 1.94 4.19 3.41
N PRO A 16 2.15 3.04 2.72
CA PRO A 16 3.45 2.74 2.12
C PRO A 16 3.86 3.69 0.99
N VAL A 17 2.95 4.06 0.08
CA VAL A 17 3.25 4.96 -1.05
C VAL A 17 3.64 6.34 -0.53
N ALA A 18 2.79 6.91 0.32
CA ALA A 18 3.02 8.20 0.95
C ALA A 18 4.35 8.19 1.73
N THR A 19 4.64 7.13 2.50
CA THR A 19 5.92 7.01 3.22
C THR A 19 7.12 7.02 2.28
N HIS A 20 7.06 6.34 1.12
CA HIS A 20 8.17 6.36 0.17
C HIS A 20 8.34 7.74 -0.45
N ALA A 21 7.24 8.37 -0.86
CA ALA A 21 7.28 9.72 -1.43
C ALA A 21 7.85 10.73 -0.44
N LEU A 22 7.38 10.71 0.82
CA LEU A 22 7.86 11.58 1.88
C LEU A 22 9.34 11.36 2.21
N ASN A 23 9.82 10.12 2.21
CA ASN A 23 11.25 9.85 2.40
C ASN A 23 12.10 10.44 1.27
N VAL A 24 11.63 10.37 0.01
CA VAL A 24 12.34 10.98 -1.12
C VAL A 24 12.29 12.50 -1.01
N ALA A 25 11.14 13.06 -0.64
CA ALA A 25 10.94 14.49 -0.47
C ALA A 25 11.84 15.07 0.62
N GLU A 26 11.90 14.43 1.79
CA GLU A 26 12.78 14.84 2.91
C GLU A 26 14.26 14.81 2.51
N LEU A 27 14.69 13.81 1.73
CA LEU A 27 16.07 13.71 1.25
C LEU A 27 16.44 14.77 0.20
N CYS A 28 15.43 15.31 -0.50
CA CYS A 28 15.62 16.24 -1.61
C CYS A 28 15.17 17.68 -1.30
N ASP A 29 14.62 17.95 -0.11
CA ASP A 29 13.89 19.19 0.21
C ASP A 29 12.78 19.49 -0.83
N ALA A 30 12.05 18.45 -1.25
CA ALA A 30 11.01 18.55 -2.29
C ALA A 30 9.62 18.84 -1.72
N THR A 31 8.76 19.47 -2.53
CA THR A 31 7.32 19.59 -2.26
C THR A 31 6.59 18.36 -2.81
N VAL A 32 5.68 17.80 -2.01
CA VAL A 32 4.81 16.69 -2.43
C VAL A 32 3.49 17.24 -2.94
N HIS A 33 3.13 16.92 -4.17
CA HIS A 33 1.79 17.14 -4.70
C HIS A 33 0.97 15.86 -4.50
N ALA A 34 -0.01 15.89 -3.61
CA ALA A 34 -0.96 14.79 -3.40
C ALA A 34 -2.21 15.03 -4.25
N LEU A 35 -2.53 14.08 -5.13
CA LEU A 35 -3.61 14.20 -6.11
C LEU A 35 -4.64 13.08 -5.93
N TYR A 36 -5.91 13.43 -5.81
CA TYR A 36 -7.01 12.47 -5.93
C TYR A 36 -7.78 12.74 -7.22
N VAL A 37 -8.11 11.70 -7.97
CA VAL A 37 -8.90 11.81 -9.21
C VAL A 37 -10.26 11.15 -9.04
N VAL A 38 -11.33 11.92 -9.20
CA VAL A 38 -12.71 11.43 -9.32
C VAL A 38 -12.86 10.83 -10.72
N ASP A 39 -12.98 9.50 -10.79
CA ASP A 39 -13.13 8.77 -12.05
C ASP A 39 -14.49 9.08 -12.70
N GLU A 40 -14.46 9.78 -13.84
CA GLU A 40 -15.66 10.12 -14.64
C GLU A 40 -16.52 8.90 -14.98
N LYS A 41 -15.90 7.73 -15.19
CA LYS A 41 -16.65 6.50 -15.49
C LYS A 41 -17.58 6.14 -14.34
N ALA A 42 -17.17 6.37 -13.09
CA ALA A 42 -18.01 6.12 -11.93
C ALA A 42 -19.25 7.03 -11.92
N LEU A 43 -19.12 8.26 -12.42
CA LEU A 43 -20.22 9.22 -12.55
C LEU A 43 -21.14 8.85 -13.72
N ASP A 44 -20.59 8.41 -14.84
CA ASP A 44 -21.35 8.02 -16.03
C ASP A 44 -22.27 6.81 -15.82
N TYR A 45 -21.99 5.96 -14.84
CA TYR A 45 -22.89 4.87 -14.45
C TYR A 45 -24.17 5.33 -13.75
N GLN A 46 -24.24 6.60 -13.32
CA GLN A 46 -25.41 7.13 -12.63
C GLN A 46 -26.50 7.56 -13.63
N PRO A 47 -27.75 7.05 -13.49
CA PRO A 47 -28.81 7.29 -14.46
C PRO A 47 -29.45 8.68 -14.37
N SER A 48 -29.10 9.48 -13.36
CA SER A 48 -29.67 10.82 -13.15
C SER A 48 -28.60 11.81 -12.68
N GLU A 49 -28.80 13.09 -13.00
CA GLU A 49 -27.93 14.18 -12.55
C GLU A 49 -27.82 14.25 -11.02
N ALA A 50 -28.90 13.97 -10.29
CA ALA A 50 -28.86 13.90 -8.83
C ALA A 50 -27.96 12.77 -8.31
N GLY A 51 -27.99 11.60 -8.96
CA GLY A 51 -27.12 10.48 -8.60
C GLY A 51 -25.65 10.72 -8.96
N ARG A 52 -25.39 11.45 -10.05
CA ARG A 52 -24.04 11.91 -10.43
C ARG A 52 -23.46 12.82 -9.36
N GLU A 53 -24.22 13.84 -8.96
CA GLU A 53 -23.80 14.79 -7.93
C GLU A 53 -23.58 14.11 -6.56
N GLU A 54 -24.47 13.19 -6.16
CA GLU A 54 -24.30 12.41 -4.93
C GLU A 54 -23.03 11.54 -4.99
N THR A 55 -22.78 10.89 -6.13
CA THR A 55 -21.58 10.07 -6.32
C THR A 55 -20.32 10.93 -6.32
N ARG A 56 -20.33 12.09 -7.00
CA ARG A 56 -19.23 13.05 -6.99
C ARG A 56 -18.90 13.49 -5.57
N ALA A 57 -19.89 14.00 -4.84
CA ALA A 57 -19.70 14.47 -3.46
C ALA A 57 -19.16 13.36 -2.54
N ALA A 58 -19.64 12.12 -2.69
CA ALA A 58 -19.11 10.98 -1.96
C ALA A 58 -17.63 10.71 -2.30
N ARG A 59 -17.26 10.78 -3.59
CA ARG A 59 -15.88 10.57 -4.04
C ARG A 59 -14.95 11.70 -3.63
N GLU A 60 -15.40 12.94 -3.68
CA GLU A 60 -14.65 14.10 -3.20
C GLU A 60 -14.38 13.96 -1.71
N SER A 61 -15.39 13.60 -0.91
CA SER A 61 -15.21 13.38 0.53
C SER A 61 -14.23 12.23 0.84
N GLU A 62 -14.27 11.14 0.07
CA GLU A 62 -13.26 10.07 0.16
C GLU A 62 -11.85 10.59 -0.19
N GLY A 63 -11.75 11.42 -1.23
CA GLY A 63 -10.51 12.05 -1.67
C GLY A 63 -9.92 12.98 -0.62
N GLU A 64 -10.72 13.87 -0.05
CA GLU A 64 -10.34 14.78 1.04
C GLU A 64 -9.76 14.01 2.22
N ALA A 65 -10.42 12.92 2.64
CA ALA A 65 -9.93 12.10 3.74
C ALA A 65 -8.58 11.43 3.42
N ALA A 66 -8.40 10.98 2.17
CA ALA A 66 -7.14 10.38 1.73
C ALA A 66 -6.00 11.39 1.65
N LEU A 67 -6.27 12.59 1.14
CA LEU A 67 -5.31 13.69 1.03
C LEU A 67 -4.90 14.19 2.42
N ALA A 68 -5.86 14.38 3.33
CA ALA A 68 -5.59 14.77 4.72
C ALA A 68 -4.69 13.75 5.45
N SER A 69 -4.83 12.45 5.14
CA SER A 69 -3.93 11.44 5.70
C SER A 69 -2.49 11.57 5.22
N ILE A 70 -2.27 12.06 3.99
CA ILE A 70 -0.93 12.30 3.44
C ILE A 70 -0.33 13.56 4.07
N GLU A 71 -1.12 14.64 4.15
CA GLU A 71 -0.72 15.88 4.82
C GLU A 71 -0.29 15.63 6.27
N ALA A 72 -1.11 14.92 7.06
CA ALA A 72 -0.78 14.60 8.44
C ALA A 72 0.53 13.78 8.56
N ALA A 73 0.76 12.82 7.66
CA ALA A 73 1.99 12.04 7.65
C ALA A 73 3.23 12.86 7.25
N ALA A 74 3.03 13.95 6.51
CA ALA A 74 4.07 14.87 6.07
C ALA A 74 4.42 15.92 7.14
N GLU A 75 3.42 16.41 7.88
CA GLU A 75 3.60 17.35 8.99
C GLU A 75 4.59 16.83 10.03
N ASP A 76 4.49 15.55 10.40
CA ASP A 76 5.39 14.87 11.33
C ASP A 76 6.86 14.86 10.84
N ARG A 77 7.09 15.10 9.54
CA ARG A 77 8.39 15.06 8.87
C ARG A 77 8.86 16.42 8.36
N GLY A 78 8.06 17.47 8.51
CA GLY A 78 8.38 18.80 8.01
C GLY A 78 8.43 18.92 6.48
N VAL A 79 7.71 18.05 5.76
CA VAL A 79 7.63 18.08 4.28
C VAL A 79 6.41 18.90 3.85
N GLU A 80 6.59 19.80 2.89
CA GLU A 80 5.49 20.59 2.32
C GLU A 80 4.60 19.71 1.42
N VAL A 81 3.28 19.82 1.58
CA VAL A 81 2.29 19.12 0.76
C VAL A 81 1.33 20.12 0.12
N VAL A 82 1.08 19.93 -1.17
CA VAL A 82 0.01 20.59 -1.93
C VAL A 82 -1.02 19.53 -2.30
N THR A 83 -2.29 19.77 -2.00
CA THR A 83 -3.38 18.84 -2.27
C THR A 83 -4.24 19.30 -3.44
N ALA A 84 -4.70 18.36 -4.27
CA ALA A 84 -5.63 18.62 -5.37
C ALA A 84 -6.62 17.48 -5.55
N ILE A 85 -7.85 17.84 -5.93
CA ILE A 85 -8.89 16.92 -6.38
C ILE A 85 -9.24 17.32 -7.81
N GLU A 86 -9.07 16.39 -8.75
CA GLU A 86 -9.42 16.58 -10.16
C GLU A 86 -10.50 15.58 -10.58
N GLU A 87 -11.25 15.88 -11.63
CA GLU A 87 -12.21 14.96 -12.25
C GLU A 87 -11.71 14.58 -13.65
N GLY A 88 -11.74 13.28 -13.97
CA GLY A 88 -11.27 12.82 -15.28
C GLY A 88 -11.06 11.32 -15.37
N THR A 89 -10.39 10.89 -16.44
CA THR A 89 -9.85 9.52 -16.55
C THR A 89 -8.56 9.42 -15.74
N PRO A 90 -8.48 8.59 -14.67
CA PRO A 90 -7.41 8.69 -13.67
C PRO A 90 -5.99 8.71 -14.25
N ALA A 91 -5.65 7.79 -15.15
CA ALA A 91 -4.30 7.73 -15.69
C ALA A 91 -3.93 8.94 -16.58
N GLU A 92 -4.91 9.50 -17.30
CA GLU A 92 -4.72 10.65 -18.18
C GLU A 92 -4.56 11.91 -17.31
N THR A 93 -5.48 12.13 -16.38
CA THR A 93 -5.46 13.25 -15.42
C THR A 93 -4.17 13.26 -14.58
N ILE A 94 -3.65 12.09 -14.16
CA ILE A 94 -2.38 12.02 -13.42
C ILE A 94 -1.21 12.53 -14.26
N VAL A 95 -1.14 12.16 -15.55
CA VAL A 95 -0.05 12.57 -16.44
C VAL A 95 -0.18 14.05 -16.77
N GLU A 96 -1.40 14.51 -17.09
CA GLU A 96 -1.68 15.92 -17.34
C GLU A 96 -1.32 16.79 -16.13
N TYR A 97 -1.73 16.39 -14.92
CA TYR A 97 -1.38 17.11 -13.69
C TYR A 97 0.13 17.12 -13.44
N ALA A 98 0.84 16.01 -13.73
CA ALA A 98 2.29 15.96 -13.60
C ALA A 98 2.96 16.99 -14.52
N ASP A 99 2.49 17.11 -15.76
CA ASP A 99 3.01 18.08 -16.73
C ASP A 99 2.65 19.52 -16.32
N GLU A 100 1.40 19.77 -15.90
CA GLU A 100 0.91 21.10 -15.51
C GLU A 100 1.62 21.67 -14.27
N GLN A 101 1.97 20.81 -13.32
CA GLN A 101 2.66 21.19 -12.09
C GLN A 101 4.17 21.06 -12.17
N ASP A 102 4.72 20.75 -13.35
CA ASP A 102 6.15 20.49 -13.56
C ASP A 102 6.68 19.49 -12.50
N ALA A 103 5.94 18.41 -12.27
CA ALA A 103 6.34 17.34 -11.37
C ALA A 103 7.51 16.55 -11.98
N GLU A 104 8.53 16.25 -11.20
CA GLU A 104 9.76 15.61 -11.71
C GLU A 104 9.82 14.11 -11.38
N MET A 105 8.89 13.62 -10.58
CA MET A 105 8.70 12.21 -10.26
C MET A 105 7.24 11.94 -9.91
N VAL A 106 6.73 10.78 -10.32
CA VAL A 106 5.46 10.24 -9.80
C VAL A 106 5.74 9.03 -8.91
N VAL A 107 5.17 9.00 -7.70
CA VAL A 107 5.29 7.87 -6.76
C VAL A 107 3.93 7.24 -6.56
N MET A 108 3.80 5.96 -6.93
CA MET A 108 2.49 5.29 -7.02
C MET A 108 2.51 3.89 -6.44
N GLY A 109 1.36 3.43 -5.95
CA GLY A 109 1.16 2.02 -5.65
C GLY A 109 1.22 1.16 -6.92
N THR A 110 1.77 -0.05 -6.81
CA THR A 110 1.66 -1.06 -7.87
C THR A 110 0.23 -1.51 -8.08
N HIS A 111 -0.67 -1.36 -7.10
CA HIS A 111 -2.09 -1.63 -7.21
C HIS A 111 -2.84 -0.62 -6.35
N GLY A 112 -4.14 -0.44 -6.61
CA GLY A 112 -5.03 0.39 -5.81
C GLY A 112 -6.15 -0.42 -5.15
N ARG A 113 -7.31 0.22 -4.98
CA ARG A 113 -8.52 -0.27 -4.30
C ARG A 113 -9.05 -1.61 -4.83
N SER A 114 -8.76 -1.96 -6.09
CA SER A 114 -9.26 -3.14 -6.80
C SER A 114 -8.23 -4.28 -6.99
N GLY A 115 -7.02 -4.16 -6.43
CA GLY A 115 -5.91 -5.08 -6.71
C GLY A 115 -6.05 -6.50 -6.17
N VAL A 116 -6.00 -7.49 -7.06
CA VAL A 116 -5.88 -8.93 -6.77
C VAL A 116 -4.44 -9.33 -6.41
N ASP A 117 -4.31 -10.27 -5.46
CA ASP A 117 -3.13 -10.61 -4.63
C ASP A 117 -1.88 -11.18 -5.35
N ARG A 118 -1.76 -11.11 -6.68
CA ARG A 118 -0.64 -11.72 -7.42
C ARG A 118 -0.22 -10.93 -8.66
N TYR A 119 0.95 -10.29 -8.57
CA TYR A 119 1.87 -9.95 -9.67
C TYR A 119 1.39 -9.00 -10.80
N VAL A 120 0.24 -8.31 -10.71
CA VAL A 120 -0.35 -7.71 -11.93
C VAL A 120 -0.03 -6.24 -12.25
N LEU A 121 0.34 -5.30 -11.38
CA LEU A 121 0.30 -3.87 -11.73
C LEU A 121 -1.12 -3.39 -12.07
N GLY A 122 -1.66 -2.46 -11.30
CA GLY A 122 -2.99 -1.88 -11.53
C GLY A 122 -3.04 -1.17 -12.87
N SER A 123 -4.21 -1.19 -13.52
CA SER A 123 -4.39 -0.61 -14.86
C SER A 123 -4.00 0.87 -14.94
N VAL A 124 -4.31 1.64 -13.90
CA VAL A 124 -3.92 3.07 -13.81
C VAL A 124 -2.40 3.18 -13.74
N THR A 125 -1.76 2.43 -12.84
CA THR A 125 -0.31 2.43 -12.68
C THR A 125 0.41 2.02 -13.95
N GLU A 126 -0.06 0.96 -14.62
CA GLU A 126 0.50 0.51 -15.90
C GLU A 126 0.42 1.61 -16.96
N GLN A 127 -0.74 2.26 -17.08
CA GLN A 127 -0.95 3.31 -18.08
C GLN A 127 -0.03 4.50 -17.80
N VAL A 128 0.03 5.00 -16.57
CA VAL A 128 0.92 6.11 -16.20
C VAL A 128 2.39 5.77 -16.42
N VAL A 129 2.85 4.56 -16.04
CA VAL A 129 4.23 4.11 -16.31
C VAL A 129 4.55 4.11 -17.81
N ARG A 130 3.57 3.83 -18.67
CA ARG A 130 3.74 3.79 -20.12
C ARG A 130 3.71 5.17 -20.78
N THR A 131 3.04 6.15 -20.18
CA THR A 131 2.75 7.43 -20.83
C THR A 131 3.38 8.64 -20.15
N SER A 132 3.85 8.52 -18.91
CA SER A 132 4.50 9.63 -18.20
C SER A 132 5.85 9.98 -18.83
N GLU A 133 6.11 11.29 -18.96
CA GLU A 133 7.40 11.81 -19.43
C GLU A 133 8.45 11.88 -18.31
N VAL A 134 8.04 11.68 -17.05
CA VAL A 134 8.91 11.74 -15.87
C VAL A 134 9.07 10.37 -15.19
N PRO A 135 10.13 10.16 -14.39
CA PRO A 135 10.33 8.91 -13.67
C PRO A 135 9.14 8.52 -12.79
N VAL A 136 8.72 7.25 -12.89
CA VAL A 136 7.65 6.68 -12.05
C VAL A 136 8.23 5.65 -11.08
N LEU A 137 8.18 5.96 -9.79
CA LEU A 137 8.54 5.04 -8.71
C LEU A 137 7.30 4.23 -8.29
N THR A 138 7.36 2.92 -8.46
CA THR A 138 6.25 2.03 -8.09
C THR A 138 6.51 1.29 -6.77
N VAL A 139 5.53 1.31 -5.88
CA VAL A 139 5.60 0.71 -4.53
C VAL A 139 4.78 -0.57 -4.47
N ASN A 140 5.42 -1.68 -4.12
CA ASN A 140 4.75 -2.97 -3.97
C ASN A 140 3.97 -3.05 -2.64
N LEU A 141 2.64 -2.86 -2.70
CA LEU A 141 1.78 -2.85 -1.52
C LEU A 141 1.51 -4.25 -0.94
N ALA A 142 1.52 -5.29 -1.77
CA ALA A 142 1.32 -6.67 -1.32
C ALA A 142 2.49 -7.18 -0.46
N ARG A 143 3.72 -6.72 -0.76
CA ARG A 143 4.91 -7.04 0.06
C ARG A 143 4.88 -6.31 1.40
N GLN A 144 4.38 -5.08 1.43
CA GLN A 144 4.29 -4.25 2.64
C GLN A 144 3.31 -4.82 3.66
N ARG A 145 2.14 -5.30 3.21
CA ARG A 145 1.11 -5.95 4.05
C ARG A 145 1.56 -7.26 4.70
N ARG A 146 2.65 -7.86 4.20
CA ARG A 146 3.21 -9.12 4.71
C ARG A 146 4.42 -8.90 5.60
N ALA A 147 4.95 -7.68 5.72
CA ALA A 147 6.11 -7.42 6.55
C ALA A 147 5.77 -7.66 8.03
N VAL A 148 6.56 -8.51 8.68
CA VAL A 148 6.40 -8.88 10.08
C VAL A 148 7.38 -8.06 10.91
N ARG A 149 6.86 -7.11 11.70
CA ARG A 149 7.68 -6.10 12.40
C ARG A 149 7.79 -6.35 13.90
N ASP A 150 6.89 -7.13 14.46
CA ASP A 150 6.75 -7.40 15.89
C ASP A 150 6.28 -8.84 16.13
N ASP A 151 6.37 -9.26 17.38
CA ASP A 151 6.06 -10.61 17.85
C ASP A 151 4.60 -10.98 17.58
N GLU A 152 3.67 -10.03 17.80
CA GLU A 152 2.24 -10.24 17.60
C GLU A 152 1.93 -10.58 16.14
N THR A 153 2.44 -9.76 15.21
CA THR A 153 2.31 -10.00 13.77
C THR A 153 2.98 -11.31 13.36
N ALA A 154 4.09 -11.70 14.00
CA ALA A 154 4.78 -12.96 13.70
C ALA A 154 3.91 -14.16 14.09
N ILE A 155 3.29 -14.11 15.28
CA ILE A 155 2.38 -15.14 15.78
C ILE A 155 1.14 -15.26 14.88
N GLU A 156 0.51 -14.13 14.54
CA GLU A 156 -0.66 -14.13 13.65
C GLU A 156 -0.33 -14.75 12.30
N ARG A 157 0.82 -14.36 11.72
CA ARG A 157 1.28 -14.91 10.45
C ARG A 157 1.56 -16.41 10.54
N ALA A 158 2.18 -16.88 11.61
CA ALA A 158 2.42 -18.31 11.84
C ALA A 158 1.11 -19.10 11.93
N ARG A 159 0.11 -18.57 12.64
CA ARG A 159 -1.22 -19.18 12.73
C ARG A 159 -1.90 -19.29 11.37
N GLN A 160 -1.85 -18.22 10.58
CA GLN A 160 -2.43 -18.20 9.23
C GLN A 160 -1.77 -19.25 8.32
N VAL A 161 -0.44 -19.30 8.30
CA VAL A 161 0.32 -20.22 7.44
C VAL A 161 0.04 -21.68 7.81
N LEU A 162 -0.02 -22.01 9.11
CA LEU A 162 -0.34 -23.36 9.56
C LEU A 162 -1.80 -23.73 9.24
N ALA A 163 -2.74 -22.79 9.40
CA ALA A 163 -4.14 -23.01 9.05
C ALA A 163 -4.31 -23.27 7.54
N ASP A 164 -3.58 -22.56 6.68
CA ASP A 164 -3.56 -22.78 5.23
C ASP A 164 -3.01 -24.18 4.86
N GLU A 165 -2.13 -24.75 5.68
CA GLU A 165 -1.63 -26.13 5.56
C GLU A 165 -2.53 -27.18 6.26
N GLY A 166 -3.65 -26.76 6.86
CA GLY A 166 -4.62 -27.64 7.50
C GLY A 166 -4.34 -27.93 8.98
N HIS A 167 -3.50 -27.13 9.63
CA HIS A 167 -3.11 -27.28 11.02
C HIS A 167 -3.68 -26.15 11.90
N GLU A 168 -4.52 -26.50 12.87
CA GLU A 168 -5.05 -25.52 13.83
C GLU A 168 -4.06 -25.31 14.98
N VAL A 169 -3.58 -24.07 15.17
CA VAL A 169 -2.65 -23.72 16.25
C VAL A 169 -3.40 -23.57 17.57
N ALA A 170 -3.07 -24.42 18.55
CA ALA A 170 -3.61 -24.34 19.90
C ALA A 170 -2.79 -23.41 20.79
N ASP A 171 -1.46 -23.43 20.66
CA ASP A 171 -0.57 -22.66 21.53
C ASP A 171 0.74 -22.24 20.85
N VAL A 172 1.35 -21.17 21.36
CA VAL A 172 2.68 -20.70 21.00
C VAL A 172 3.47 -20.58 22.31
N PRO A 173 4.16 -21.67 22.73
CA PRO A 173 4.68 -21.79 24.09
C PRO A 173 5.93 -20.95 24.37
N GLU A 174 6.59 -20.44 23.32
CA GLU A 174 7.81 -19.67 23.39
C GLU A 174 7.59 -18.32 22.68
N GLU A 175 8.15 -17.23 23.23
CA GLU A 175 8.13 -15.94 22.57
C GLU A 175 8.79 -16.05 21.18
N PRO A 176 8.18 -15.48 20.12
CA PRO A 176 8.83 -15.39 18.82
C PRO A 176 10.22 -14.79 18.95
N TYR A 177 11.19 -15.38 18.27
CA TYR A 177 12.51 -14.78 18.20
C TYR A 177 12.84 -14.37 16.78
N ARG A 178 13.57 -13.26 16.66
CA ARG A 178 14.04 -12.75 15.37
C ARG A 178 15.54 -12.93 15.25
N GLU A 179 15.95 -13.68 14.23
CA GLU A 179 17.35 -13.79 13.84
C GLU A 179 17.56 -13.07 12.49
N SER A 180 18.29 -11.96 12.52
CA SER A 180 18.49 -11.09 11.35
C SER A 180 17.17 -10.66 10.68
N ASN A 181 16.86 -11.21 9.50
CA ASN A 181 15.65 -10.90 8.74
C ASN A 181 14.60 -12.01 8.80
N THR A 182 14.72 -12.96 9.72
CA THR A 182 13.79 -14.09 9.84
C THR A 182 13.25 -14.20 11.25
N TRP A 183 11.93 -14.25 11.37
CA TRP A 183 11.23 -14.63 12.58
C TRP A 183 11.14 -16.15 12.66
N LEU A 184 11.35 -16.71 13.85
CA LEU A 184 10.97 -18.08 14.17
C LEU A 184 9.84 -18.05 15.19
N VAL A 185 8.74 -18.70 14.82
CA VAL A 185 7.61 -18.93 15.72
C VAL A 185 7.46 -20.43 15.91
N ARG A 186 7.55 -20.88 17.16
CA ARG A 186 7.26 -22.26 17.53
C ARG A 186 5.80 -22.40 17.91
N ALA A 187 5.05 -23.20 17.17
CA ALA A 187 3.62 -23.40 17.39
C ALA A 187 3.32 -24.86 17.69
N VAL A 188 2.35 -25.10 18.58
CA VAL A 188 1.80 -26.41 18.89
C VAL A 188 0.36 -26.45 18.39
N THR A 189 0.04 -27.47 17.59
CA THR A 189 -1.32 -27.64 17.05
C THR A 189 -2.26 -28.28 18.06
N ALA A 190 -3.57 -28.21 17.80
CA ALA A 190 -4.58 -28.90 18.60
C ALA A 190 -4.37 -30.42 18.67
N ASP A 191 -3.77 -31.01 17.64
CA ASP A 191 -3.44 -32.44 17.57
C ASP A 191 -2.12 -32.80 18.31
N GLY A 192 -1.44 -31.80 18.88
CA GLY A 192 -0.20 -31.96 19.65
C GLY A 192 1.09 -31.96 18.80
N ASP A 193 0.99 -31.75 17.50
CA ASP A 193 2.16 -31.59 16.63
C ASP A 193 2.85 -30.26 16.88
N THR A 194 4.18 -30.26 16.86
CA THR A 194 4.98 -29.04 17.02
C THR A 194 5.59 -28.63 15.69
N PHE A 195 5.49 -27.34 15.37
CA PHE A 195 6.03 -26.75 14.16
C PHE A 195 6.92 -25.56 14.47
N ASN A 196 7.96 -25.41 13.66
CA ASN A 196 8.72 -24.18 13.52
C ASN A 196 8.28 -23.46 12.24
N VAL A 197 7.78 -22.25 12.38
CA VAL A 197 7.42 -21.38 11.25
C VAL A 197 8.49 -20.31 11.10
N HIS A 198 9.26 -20.40 10.02
CA HIS A 198 10.26 -19.40 9.65
C HIS A 198 9.61 -18.36 8.74
N ILE A 199 9.65 -17.09 9.10
CA ILE A 199 8.97 -16.01 8.37
C ILE A 199 9.98 -14.92 8.00
N ASP A 200 10.15 -14.61 6.72
CA ASP A 200 10.94 -13.46 6.30
C ASP A 200 10.27 -12.16 6.77
N ALA A 201 11.00 -11.34 7.54
CA ALA A 201 10.46 -10.14 8.17
C ALA A 201 10.04 -9.06 7.16
N ALA A 202 10.62 -9.05 5.96
CA ALA A 202 10.35 -8.02 4.94
C ALA A 202 9.26 -8.45 3.95
N SER A 203 9.16 -9.74 3.62
CA SER A 203 8.21 -10.26 2.63
C SER A 203 7.05 -11.07 3.23
N GLY A 204 7.15 -11.50 4.49
CA GLY A 204 6.22 -12.42 5.16
C GLY A 204 6.12 -13.79 4.50
N GLU A 205 7.05 -14.12 3.59
CA GLU A 205 7.18 -15.45 3.05
C GLU A 205 7.58 -16.40 4.16
N SER A 206 6.87 -17.53 4.24
CA SER A 206 6.95 -18.43 5.36
C SER A 206 7.32 -19.83 4.92
N ARG A 207 8.07 -20.55 5.77
CA ARG A 207 8.38 -21.97 5.61
C ARG A 207 8.06 -22.68 6.91
N VAL A 208 7.33 -23.78 6.80
CA VAL A 208 6.92 -24.61 7.93
C VAL A 208 7.82 -25.84 8.01
N ALA A 209 8.27 -26.16 9.23
CA ALA A 209 8.99 -27.39 9.52
C ALA A 209 8.38 -28.08 10.73
N GLN A 210 7.84 -29.28 10.55
CA GLN A 210 7.34 -30.10 11.66
C GLN A 210 8.54 -30.63 12.47
N ILE A 211 8.50 -30.42 13.78
CA ILE A 211 9.46 -30.98 14.72
C ILE A 211 8.96 -32.36 15.14
N ARG A 212 9.74 -33.39 14.82
CA ARG A 212 9.46 -34.74 15.34
C ARG A 212 9.82 -34.78 16.82
N SER A 213 8.89 -35.20 17.68
CA SER A 213 9.24 -35.58 19.04
C SER A 213 10.10 -36.84 19.00
N GLU A 214 11.23 -36.86 19.71
CA GLU A 214 12.01 -38.07 19.97
C GLU A 214 11.22 -39.10 20.79
#